data_AF-A0A9N9H1V2-F1
#
_entry.id   AF-A0A9N9H1V2-F1
#
_cell.length_a   1.000
_cell.length_b   1.000
_cell.length_c   1.000
_cell.angle_alpha   90.00
_cell.angle_beta   90.00
_cell.angle_gamma   90.00
#
_symmetry.space_group_name_H-M   'P 1'
#
loop_
_entity.id
_entity.type
_entity.pdbx_description
1 polymer ?
#
loop_
_entity_poly.entity_id
_entity_poly.type
_entity_poly.pdbx_seq_one_letter_code
_entity_poly.pdbx_strand_id
1 'polypeptide(L)'
;MTPPNNIIEDFRLCHGLLFDQSGLRLAHKCAVQANWSIEKSPKTRPSVQFINTHRIQDTYTYANNLALDKEGTLFNPPKPFSRFKENNPLYERTLDKAVIFRIDKELWNINLALEDVQPTDEFVEAIKQAIEHNPTHRKLDDVFSEYGYWLNCKIKVGCRLQRFSQFYPFEPGQDHYSKDVELRQTEWIDEFILKDGENILYDEIRDEWSKRIHPFESNYLLSADNSVIGIGEIGEWLQYSPRASNQWSVIERANFVPAYKFLDESLIAKVERLFSDETETLMIGESLIDPRCADLCQVKFPLTQPLLSNAYTVNGKVYSNGKRCNVAVKLYFASTYGFSLEIAWNKFPKEVEGIYVKWKLLGNRARIGYFGQLKVETFESKTQDRKLYIGLDVPPAKVWQEE
;
A
#
# COMPACT_ATOMS: atom_id res chain seq x y z
N MET A 1 3.40 -7.86 38.13
CA MET A 1 2.68 -8.60 37.08
C MET A 1 3.73 -9.17 36.17
N THR A 2 3.71 -10.49 35.96
CA THR A 2 4.44 -11.18 34.90
C THR A 2 3.68 -10.99 33.58
N PRO A 3 4.36 -10.98 32.42
CA PRO A 3 3.66 -11.00 31.15
C PRO A 3 2.81 -12.28 31.08
N PRO A 4 1.60 -12.23 30.50
CA PRO A 4 0.79 -13.42 30.31
C PRO A 4 1.58 -14.40 29.44
N ASN A 5 1.52 -15.68 29.82
CA ASN A 5 2.37 -16.71 29.27
C ASN A 5 2.27 -16.83 27.73
N ASN A 6 1.17 -16.34 27.13
CA ASN A 6 0.87 -16.49 25.70
C ASN A 6 0.66 -15.14 24.97
N ILE A 7 1.19 -14.02 25.46
CA ILE A 7 0.96 -12.69 24.84
C ILE A 7 1.28 -12.63 23.34
N ILE A 8 2.26 -13.41 22.89
CA ILE A 8 2.66 -13.51 21.48
C ILE A 8 1.58 -14.19 20.64
N GLU A 9 0.97 -15.26 21.18
CA GLU A 9 -0.09 -16.03 20.53
C GLU A 9 -1.42 -15.28 20.58
N ASP A 10 -1.77 -14.72 21.74
CA ASP A 10 -3.03 -13.99 21.98
C ASP A 10 -3.16 -12.80 21.02
N PHE A 11 -2.06 -12.08 20.78
CA PHE A 11 -2.04 -10.96 19.83
C PHE A 11 -1.55 -11.35 18.43
N ARG A 12 -1.24 -12.64 18.20
CA ARG A 12 -0.83 -13.18 16.90
C ARG A 12 0.32 -12.40 16.27
N LEU A 13 1.35 -12.11 17.05
CA LEU A 13 2.41 -11.15 16.67
C LEU A 13 3.30 -11.60 15.51
N CYS A 14 3.40 -12.91 15.25
CA CYS A 14 4.15 -13.46 14.12
C CYS A 14 3.38 -13.41 12.79
N HIS A 15 2.11 -12.99 12.80
CA HIS A 15 1.34 -12.78 11.58
C HIS A 15 1.67 -11.42 10.98
N GLY A 16 1.89 -11.40 9.67
CA GLY A 16 2.07 -10.15 8.95
C GLY A 16 0.77 -9.32 8.94
N LEU A 17 0.91 -8.06 8.58
CA LEU A 17 -0.14 -7.06 8.53
C LEU A 17 -0.59 -6.82 7.09
N LEU A 18 -1.90 -6.68 6.95
CA LEU A 18 -2.60 -6.31 5.73
C LEU A 18 -3.31 -4.98 5.99
N PHE A 19 -3.08 -3.97 5.16
CA PHE A 19 -3.84 -2.71 5.20
C PHE A 19 -4.80 -2.66 4.02
N ASP A 20 -6.07 -2.44 4.28
CA ASP A 20 -7.06 -2.18 3.25
C ASP A 20 -8.01 -1.04 3.66
N GLN A 21 -9.07 -0.83 2.88
CA GLN A 21 -10.11 0.15 3.17
C GLN A 21 -10.82 -0.06 4.50
N SER A 22 -10.98 -1.30 4.94
CA SER A 22 -11.66 -1.65 6.20
C SER A 22 -10.77 -1.44 7.42
N GLY A 23 -9.45 -1.38 7.23
CA GLY A 23 -8.48 -1.16 8.30
C GLY A 23 -7.28 -2.08 8.21
N LEU A 24 -6.61 -2.23 9.35
CA LEU A 24 -5.53 -3.18 9.57
C LEU A 24 -6.12 -4.54 9.92
N ARG A 25 -5.70 -5.55 9.16
CA ARG A 25 -6.02 -6.95 9.38
C ARG A 25 -4.75 -7.76 9.56
N LEU A 26 -4.84 -8.84 10.34
CA LEU A 26 -3.78 -9.82 10.44
C LEU A 26 -3.87 -10.80 9.27
N ALA A 27 -2.72 -11.16 8.73
CA ALA A 27 -2.60 -12.21 7.74
C ALA A 27 -3.03 -13.57 8.30
N HIS A 28 -3.39 -14.49 7.41
CA HIS A 28 -3.82 -15.82 7.84
C HIS A 28 -2.62 -16.67 8.28
N LYS A 29 -1.50 -16.58 7.54
CA LYS A 29 -0.28 -17.35 7.80
C LYS A 29 0.80 -16.49 8.48
N CYS A 30 1.75 -17.16 9.12
CA CYS A 30 2.93 -16.52 9.69
C CYS A 30 4.03 -16.43 8.63
N ALA A 31 4.50 -15.21 8.35
CA ALA A 31 5.66 -15.02 7.47
C ALA A 31 6.97 -15.42 8.14
N VAL A 32 7.02 -15.30 9.48
CA VAL A 32 8.25 -15.43 10.26
C VAL A 32 8.02 -16.20 11.55
N GLN A 33 9.12 -16.72 12.10
CA GLN A 33 9.28 -17.17 13.47
C GLN A 33 10.28 -16.25 14.14
N ALA A 34 10.04 -15.86 15.39
CA ALA A 34 10.93 -14.94 16.07
C ALA A 34 10.80 -15.02 17.58
N ASN A 35 11.89 -14.65 18.25
CA ASN A 35 11.89 -14.41 19.68
C ASN A 35 11.57 -12.93 19.95
N TRP A 36 10.62 -12.69 20.84
CA TRP A 36 10.16 -11.36 21.18
C TRP A 36 10.70 -10.95 22.55
N SER A 37 11.26 -9.74 22.63
CA SER A 37 11.55 -9.12 23.93
C SER A 37 10.25 -8.53 24.49
N ILE A 38 9.91 -8.91 25.71
CA ILE A 38 8.73 -8.40 26.42
C ILE A 38 9.19 -7.74 27.71
N GLU A 39 9.00 -6.43 27.77
CA GLU A 39 9.40 -5.62 28.91
C GLU A 39 8.18 -4.92 29.50
N LYS A 40 8.16 -4.79 30.82
CA LYS A 40 7.14 -3.99 31.47
C LYS A 40 7.30 -2.53 31.03
N SER A 41 6.19 -1.88 30.74
CA SER A 41 6.20 -0.46 30.42
C SER A 41 6.82 0.35 31.56
N PRO A 42 7.74 1.29 31.26
CA PRO A 42 8.20 2.25 32.25
C PRO A 42 7.12 3.30 32.57
N LYS A 43 6.11 3.45 31.71
CA LYS A 43 4.99 4.37 31.94
C LYS A 43 4.06 3.79 32.98
N THR A 44 4.09 4.38 34.18
CA THR A 44 3.24 3.96 35.29
C THR A 44 1.87 4.63 35.26
N ARG A 45 1.65 5.63 34.40
CA ARG A 45 0.44 6.45 34.35
C ARG A 45 -0.28 6.32 33.01
N PRO A 46 -1.62 6.48 32.98
CA PRO A 46 -2.33 6.52 31.72
C PRO A 46 -2.05 7.83 30.96
N SER A 47 -2.15 7.77 29.64
CA SER A 47 -2.08 8.93 28.76
C SER A 47 -3.46 9.23 28.20
N VAL A 48 -3.77 10.51 28.02
CA VAL A 48 -5.03 10.97 27.43
C VAL A 48 -4.73 11.80 26.20
N GLN A 49 -5.43 11.51 25.12
CA GLN A 49 -5.25 12.15 23.83
C GLN A 49 -6.61 12.67 23.35
N PHE A 50 -6.62 13.93 22.95
CA PHE A 50 -7.71 14.50 22.17
C PHE A 50 -7.14 14.93 20.81
N ILE A 51 -7.60 14.27 19.77
CA ILE A 51 -7.11 14.47 18.42
C ILE A 51 -8.24 15.06 17.60
N ASN A 52 -7.95 16.16 16.92
CA ASN A 52 -8.80 16.72 15.89
C ASN A 52 -8.02 16.68 14.59
N THR A 53 -8.53 15.99 13.58
CA THR A 53 -7.88 15.87 12.28
C THR A 53 -8.85 16.17 11.15
N HIS A 54 -8.28 16.64 10.05
CA HIS A 54 -8.96 16.93 8.79
C HIS A 54 -8.51 15.99 7.67
N ARG A 55 -7.78 14.91 7.99
CA ARG A 55 -7.19 14.00 7.01
C ARG A 55 -7.68 12.58 7.27
N ILE A 56 -8.23 11.96 6.23
CA ILE A 56 -8.65 10.55 6.29
C ILE A 56 -7.49 9.61 6.69
N GLN A 57 -6.27 9.95 6.27
CA GLN A 57 -5.05 9.21 6.64
C GLN A 57 -4.84 9.20 8.16
N ASP A 58 -5.02 10.33 8.84
CA ASP A 58 -4.87 10.43 10.29
C ASP A 58 -5.95 9.61 10.99
N THR A 59 -7.21 9.77 10.58
CA THR A 59 -8.34 9.00 11.10
C THR A 59 -8.03 7.50 11.02
N TYR A 60 -7.55 7.04 9.87
CA TYR A 60 -7.17 5.65 9.65
C TYR A 60 -5.98 5.23 10.52
N THR A 61 -4.94 6.04 10.65
CA THR A 61 -3.77 5.78 11.51
C THR A 61 -4.19 5.56 12.96
N TYR A 62 -5.01 6.44 13.51
CA TYR A 62 -5.46 6.34 14.90
C TYR A 62 -6.43 5.19 15.13
N ALA A 63 -7.37 4.94 14.20
CA ALA A 63 -8.29 3.80 14.26
C ALA A 63 -7.55 2.45 14.26
N ASN A 64 -6.36 2.40 13.63
CA ASN A 64 -5.55 1.18 13.50
C ASN A 64 -4.34 1.14 14.45
N ASN A 65 -4.28 2.04 15.42
CA ASN A 65 -3.26 2.09 16.48
C ASN A 65 -1.85 2.26 15.94
N LEU A 66 -1.69 2.91 14.80
CA LEU A 66 -0.38 3.13 14.19
C LEU A 66 0.30 4.32 14.87
N ALA A 67 1.58 4.18 15.20
CA ALA A 67 2.39 5.27 15.72
C ALA A 67 2.65 6.30 14.61
N LEU A 68 2.65 7.57 15.00
CA LEU A 68 3.22 8.65 14.20
C LEU A 68 4.75 8.56 14.26
N ASP A 69 5.43 9.01 13.20
CA ASP A 69 6.88 9.12 13.24
C ASP A 69 7.34 10.32 14.10
N LYS A 70 8.66 10.49 14.26
CA LYS A 70 9.26 11.52 15.12
C LYS A 70 9.00 12.96 14.66
N GLU A 71 8.65 13.15 13.39
CA GLU A 71 8.31 14.46 12.83
C GLU A 71 6.81 14.76 12.98
N GLY A 72 6.06 13.88 13.66
CA GLY A 72 4.60 13.92 13.71
C GLY A 72 3.98 13.65 12.35
N THR A 73 4.77 13.17 11.37
CA THR A 73 4.28 12.74 10.08
C THR A 73 3.77 11.30 10.16
N LEU A 74 2.77 11.03 9.32
CA LEU A 74 2.06 9.77 9.33
C LEU A 74 2.95 8.66 8.82
N PHE A 75 2.69 7.44 9.29
CA PHE A 75 3.14 6.20 8.69
C PHE A 75 3.12 6.33 7.15
N ASN A 76 4.31 6.43 6.54
CA ASN A 76 4.47 6.45 5.11
C ASN A 76 4.78 5.02 4.69
N PRO A 77 3.76 4.19 4.38
CA PRO A 77 3.98 2.82 3.96
C PRO A 77 5.01 2.81 2.82
N PRO A 78 6.06 1.97 2.92
CA PRO A 78 7.05 1.85 1.87
C PRO A 78 6.40 1.74 0.49
N LYS A 79 7.09 2.26 -0.54
CA LYS A 79 6.58 2.35 -1.92
C LYS A 79 6.28 1.03 -2.66
N PRO A 80 6.74 -0.20 -2.29
CA PRO A 80 6.78 -1.27 -3.27
C PRO A 80 5.40 -1.76 -3.73
N PHE A 81 4.33 -1.49 -2.99
CA PHE A 81 3.03 -2.08 -3.31
C PHE A 81 2.09 -1.06 -3.96
N SER A 82 2.30 -0.83 -5.25
CA SER A 82 1.52 0.10 -6.10
C SER A 82 0.00 -0.14 -6.06
N ARG A 83 -0.43 -1.36 -5.75
CA ARG A 83 -1.85 -1.76 -5.63
C ARG A 83 -2.57 -1.11 -4.45
N PHE A 84 -1.85 -0.53 -3.49
CA PHE A 84 -2.47 0.21 -2.39
C PHE A 84 -2.74 1.69 -2.71
N LYS A 85 -2.40 2.22 -3.89
CA LYS A 85 -2.62 3.65 -4.14
C LYS A 85 -4.08 3.99 -4.46
N GLU A 86 -4.83 3.06 -5.06
CA GLU A 86 -6.21 3.31 -5.42
C GLU A 86 -7.12 2.97 -4.24
N ASN A 87 -7.76 4.00 -3.69
CA ASN A 87 -8.76 3.90 -2.62
C ASN A 87 -8.25 3.32 -1.28
N ASN A 88 -6.97 3.49 -0.93
CA ASN A 88 -6.50 3.19 0.44
C ASN A 88 -6.41 4.49 1.25
N PRO A 89 -7.06 4.58 2.42
CA PRO A 89 -7.02 5.77 3.27
C PRO A 89 -5.61 6.26 3.63
N LEU A 90 -4.60 5.36 3.63
CA LEU A 90 -3.20 5.73 3.88
C LEU A 90 -2.58 6.62 2.78
N TYR A 91 -3.13 6.60 1.57
CA TYR A 91 -2.65 7.40 0.43
C TYR A 91 -3.67 8.43 -0.05
N GLU A 92 -4.87 8.41 0.53
CA GLU A 92 -5.96 9.28 0.15
C GLU A 92 -5.76 10.69 0.75
N ARG A 93 -5.92 11.71 -0.11
CA ARG A 93 -5.75 13.12 0.27
C ARG A 93 -7.08 13.84 0.51
N THR A 94 -8.17 13.10 0.59
CA THR A 94 -9.49 13.67 0.86
C THR A 94 -9.55 14.21 2.29
N LEU A 95 -10.33 15.28 2.44
CA LEU A 95 -10.57 15.87 3.75
C LEU A 95 -11.66 15.07 4.45
N ASP A 96 -11.37 14.68 5.68
CA ASP A 96 -12.31 14.04 6.59
C ASP A 96 -12.12 14.70 7.94
N LYS A 97 -13.18 15.25 8.54
CA LYS A 97 -13.07 15.87 9.85
C LYS A 97 -13.39 14.80 10.88
N ALA A 98 -12.40 14.41 11.69
CA ALA A 98 -12.59 13.46 12.76
C ALA A 98 -12.10 14.01 14.09
N VAL A 99 -12.85 13.72 15.14
CA VAL A 99 -12.48 14.00 16.53
C VAL A 99 -12.37 12.68 17.27
N ILE A 100 -11.25 12.48 17.96
CA ILE A 100 -10.91 11.25 18.66
C ILE A 100 -10.52 11.61 20.09
N PHE A 101 -11.15 10.93 21.04
CA PHE A 101 -10.74 10.98 22.44
C PHE A 101 -10.28 9.59 22.85
N ARG A 102 -9.12 9.51 23.48
CA ARG A 102 -8.47 8.23 23.80
C ARG A 102 -7.77 8.30 25.15
N ILE A 103 -7.92 7.24 25.94
CA ILE A 103 -7.23 7.02 27.19
C ILE A 103 -6.49 5.69 27.06
N ASP A 104 -5.17 5.69 27.21
CA ASP A 104 -4.39 4.46 27.23
C ASP A 104 -3.70 4.26 28.56
N LYS A 105 -3.59 3.00 28.97
CA LYS A 105 -2.70 2.55 30.02
C LYS A 105 -1.72 1.54 29.44
N GLU A 106 -0.49 1.98 29.19
CA GLU A 106 0.59 1.11 28.72
C GLU A 106 0.99 0.12 29.82
N LEU A 107 1.14 -1.15 29.47
CA LEU A 107 1.53 -2.22 30.41
C LEU A 107 2.80 -2.92 29.96
N TRP A 108 2.93 -3.17 28.66
CA TRP A 108 4.03 -3.94 28.08
C TRP A 108 4.54 -3.29 26.81
N ASN A 109 5.86 -3.28 26.68
CA ASN A 109 6.57 -2.99 25.44
C ASN A 109 7.07 -4.32 24.88
N ILE A 110 6.62 -4.64 23.67
CA ILE A 110 6.97 -5.86 22.97
C ILE A 110 7.78 -5.45 21.75
N ASN A 111 9.03 -5.90 21.69
CA ASN A 111 9.97 -5.52 20.65
C ASN A 111 10.50 -6.75 19.93
N LEU A 112 10.68 -6.61 18.63
CA LEU A 112 11.30 -7.59 17.75
C LEU A 112 12.62 -7.03 17.23
N ALA A 113 13.72 -7.65 17.61
CA ALA A 113 15.02 -7.37 17.01
C ALA A 113 15.09 -8.08 15.66
N LEU A 114 15.61 -7.41 14.63
CA LEU A 114 15.60 -7.95 13.26
C LEU A 114 16.45 -9.22 13.15
N GLU A 115 17.54 -9.26 13.90
CA GLU A 115 18.46 -10.39 14.04
C GLU A 115 17.81 -11.65 14.64
N ASP A 116 16.72 -11.49 15.40
CA ASP A 116 16.01 -12.59 16.06
C ASP A 116 14.86 -13.16 15.21
N VAL A 117 14.70 -12.67 13.97
CA VAL A 117 13.63 -13.07 13.06
C VAL A 117 14.16 -14.02 12.01
N GLN A 118 13.47 -15.15 11.84
CA GLN A 118 13.71 -16.10 10.76
C GLN A 118 12.44 -16.24 9.92
N PRO A 119 12.50 -16.13 8.59
CA PRO A 119 11.34 -16.39 7.75
C PRO A 119 10.96 -17.87 7.83
N THR A 120 9.68 -18.19 7.70
CA THR A 120 9.23 -19.59 7.63
C THR A 120 9.64 -20.20 6.29
N ASP A 121 9.96 -21.50 6.28
CA ASP A 121 10.28 -22.21 5.04
C ASP A 121 9.14 -22.12 4.01
N GLU A 122 7.88 -22.18 4.49
CA GLU A 122 6.70 -22.03 3.64
C GLU A 122 6.62 -20.66 2.97
N PHE A 123 6.93 -19.58 3.70
CA PHE A 123 6.96 -18.23 3.14
C PHE A 123 8.10 -18.06 2.14
N VAL A 124 9.30 -18.56 2.46
CA VAL A 124 10.46 -18.52 1.57
C VAL A 124 10.16 -19.25 0.25
N GLU A 125 9.59 -20.44 0.32
CA GLU A 125 9.25 -21.25 -0.84
C GLU A 125 8.15 -20.60 -1.68
N ALA A 126 7.11 -20.03 -1.05
CA ALA A 126 6.07 -19.29 -1.75
C ALA A 126 6.65 -18.10 -2.55
N ILE A 127 7.60 -17.36 -1.97
CA ILE A 127 8.29 -16.26 -2.66
C ILE A 127 9.14 -16.79 -3.82
N LYS A 128 9.90 -17.87 -3.63
CA LYS A 128 10.70 -18.50 -4.70
C LYS A 128 9.82 -18.91 -5.87
N GLN A 129 8.72 -19.62 -5.61
CA GLN A 129 7.78 -20.05 -6.63
C GLN A 129 7.14 -18.88 -7.38
N ALA A 130 6.76 -17.82 -6.66
CA ALA A 130 6.22 -16.60 -7.24
C ALA A 130 7.21 -15.90 -8.18
N ILE A 131 8.50 -15.93 -7.86
CA ILE A 131 9.55 -15.34 -8.70
C ILE A 131 9.91 -16.25 -9.89
N GLU A 132 9.98 -17.56 -9.71
CA GLU A 132 10.46 -18.48 -10.75
C GLU A 132 9.42 -18.77 -11.85
N HIS A 133 8.15 -18.96 -11.49
CA HIS A 133 7.15 -19.48 -12.43
C HIS A 133 6.49 -18.38 -13.27
N ASN A 134 6.50 -17.13 -12.80
CA ASN A 134 6.01 -15.96 -13.53
C ASN A 134 6.39 -14.68 -12.77
N PRO A 135 7.60 -14.09 -12.97
CA PRO A 135 8.17 -13.00 -12.17
C PRO A 135 7.38 -11.70 -12.35
N THR A 136 6.17 -11.68 -11.80
CA THR A 136 5.25 -10.57 -11.79
C THR A 136 4.97 -10.21 -10.35
N HIS A 137 4.86 -8.92 -10.07
CA HIS A 137 4.46 -8.43 -8.77
C HIS A 137 3.12 -9.03 -8.30
N ARG A 138 2.23 -9.45 -9.22
CA ARG A 138 0.95 -10.11 -8.87
C ARG A 138 1.11 -11.42 -8.12
N LYS A 139 2.06 -12.27 -8.53
CA LYS A 139 2.30 -13.52 -7.79
C LYS A 139 2.89 -13.26 -6.42
N LEU A 140 3.69 -12.20 -6.29
CA LEU A 140 4.13 -11.74 -4.99
C LEU A 140 2.98 -11.14 -4.17
N ASP A 141 2.05 -10.39 -4.77
CA ASP A 141 0.85 -9.88 -4.11
C ASP A 141 -0.02 -11.02 -3.57
N ASP A 142 -0.21 -12.09 -4.34
CA ASP A 142 -0.93 -13.29 -3.90
C ASP A 142 -0.27 -13.85 -2.62
N VAL A 143 1.05 -13.99 -2.61
CA VAL A 143 1.81 -14.44 -1.42
C VAL A 143 1.64 -13.47 -0.26
N PHE A 144 1.86 -12.17 -0.46
CA PHE A 144 1.74 -11.18 0.62
C PHE A 144 0.31 -11.03 1.14
N SER A 145 -0.71 -11.36 0.34
CA SER A 145 -2.10 -11.40 0.82
C SER A 145 -2.36 -12.52 1.82
N GLU A 146 -1.61 -13.62 1.76
CA GLU A 146 -1.71 -14.75 2.70
C GLU A 146 -0.84 -14.56 3.95
N TYR A 147 0.37 -14.03 3.78
CA TYR A 147 1.40 -13.93 4.81
C TYR A 147 1.53 -12.54 5.45
N GLY A 148 0.94 -11.53 4.82
CA GLY A 148 1.08 -10.13 5.20
C GLY A 148 2.18 -9.41 4.45
N TYR A 149 2.00 -8.12 4.24
CA TYR A 149 2.95 -7.26 3.54
C TYR A 149 4.01 -6.69 4.50
N TRP A 150 3.63 -6.47 5.76
CA TRP A 150 4.49 -5.86 6.78
C TRP A 150 4.51 -6.68 8.05
N LEU A 151 5.63 -6.66 8.76
CA LEU A 151 5.71 -7.03 10.17
C LEU A 151 5.89 -5.77 10.99
N ASN A 152 5.32 -5.80 12.18
CA ASN A 152 5.43 -4.73 13.14
C ASN A 152 6.41 -5.14 14.23
N CYS A 153 7.51 -4.40 14.34
CA CYS A 153 8.63 -4.78 15.20
C CYS A 153 8.58 -4.08 16.56
N LYS A 154 7.64 -3.16 16.79
CA LYS A 154 7.49 -2.48 18.07
C LYS A 154 6.01 -2.27 18.42
N ILE A 155 5.60 -2.94 19.49
CA ILE A 155 4.20 -3.01 19.90
C ILE A 155 4.08 -2.59 21.36
N LYS A 156 3.10 -1.74 21.62
CA LYS A 156 2.65 -1.45 22.99
C LYS A 156 1.37 -2.19 23.26
N VAL A 157 1.34 -2.95 24.36
CA VAL A 157 0.14 -3.61 24.85
C VAL A 157 -0.31 -2.94 26.14
N GLY A 158 -1.61 -2.73 26.25
CA GLY A 158 -2.20 -2.05 27.39
C GLY A 158 -3.71 -2.09 27.38
N CYS A 159 -4.32 -1.26 28.22
CA CYS A 159 -5.76 -1.04 28.23
C CYS A 159 -6.07 0.25 27.47
N ARG A 160 -7.21 0.29 26.76
CA ARG A 160 -7.66 1.52 26.10
C ARG A 160 -9.15 1.75 26.28
N LEU A 161 -9.50 3.02 26.49
CA LEU A 161 -10.82 3.57 26.19
C LEU A 161 -10.72 4.57 25.05
N GLN A 162 -11.69 4.55 24.15
CA GLN A 162 -11.71 5.49 23.02
C GLN A 162 -13.12 5.85 22.56
N ARG A 163 -13.23 7.02 21.94
CA ARG A 163 -14.39 7.46 21.21
C ARG A 163 -13.96 8.14 19.93
N PHE A 164 -14.65 7.82 18.85
CA PHE A 164 -14.47 8.40 17.53
C PHE A 164 -15.76 9.10 17.12
N SER A 165 -15.63 10.30 16.57
CA SER A 165 -16.71 11.02 15.87
C SER A 165 -16.16 11.46 14.52
N GLN A 166 -16.75 10.94 13.45
CA GLN A 166 -16.36 11.24 12.08
C GLN A 166 -17.45 12.11 11.45
N PHE A 167 -17.05 13.27 10.95
CA PHE A 167 -17.91 14.22 10.27
C PHE A 167 -17.60 14.14 8.78
N TYR A 168 -18.50 13.53 8.02
CA TYR A 168 -18.41 13.55 6.56
C TYR A 168 -18.38 15.01 6.07
N PRO A 169 -17.55 15.35 5.07
CA PRO A 169 -17.54 16.69 4.52
C PRO A 169 -18.93 16.98 3.95
N PHE A 170 -19.63 17.94 4.57
CA PHE A 170 -20.77 18.58 3.95
C PHE A 170 -20.33 19.25 2.65
N GLU A 171 -21.28 19.42 1.72
CA GLU A 171 -21.05 20.06 0.44
C GLU A 171 -20.20 21.34 0.57
N PRO A 172 -19.24 21.57 -0.36
CA PRO A 172 -18.42 22.77 -0.33
C PRO A 172 -19.30 24.02 -0.31
N GLY A 173 -19.33 24.73 0.82
CA GLY A 173 -20.15 25.94 1.01
C GLY A 173 -20.95 26.02 2.31
N GLN A 174 -21.05 24.95 3.10
CA GLN A 174 -21.68 24.98 4.43
C GLN A 174 -20.66 24.96 5.57
N ASP A 175 -19.95 26.08 5.76
CA ASP A 175 -19.15 26.33 6.96
C ASP A 175 -20.08 26.67 8.15
N HIS A 176 -20.62 25.65 8.82
CA HIS A 176 -21.39 25.83 10.07
C HIS A 176 -20.62 25.50 11.36
N TYR A 177 -19.29 25.32 11.30
CA TYR A 177 -18.44 25.29 12.50
C TYR A 177 -17.46 26.46 12.50
N SER A 178 -17.27 27.07 13.67
CA SER A 178 -16.58 28.36 13.78
C SER A 178 -15.16 28.30 13.20
N LYS A 179 -14.76 29.44 12.62
CA LYS A 179 -13.40 29.74 12.16
C LYS A 179 -12.32 29.63 13.25
N ASP A 180 -12.69 29.25 14.48
CA ASP A 180 -11.79 29.10 15.63
C ASP A 180 -11.27 27.68 15.81
N VAL A 181 -11.63 26.73 14.93
CA VAL A 181 -10.87 25.47 14.80
C VAL A 181 -9.62 25.72 13.95
N GLU A 182 -8.84 26.72 14.34
CA GLU A 182 -7.48 26.93 13.86
C GLU A 182 -6.69 25.65 14.16
N LEU A 183 -6.15 25.00 13.14
CA LEU A 183 -4.79 24.41 13.07
C LEU A 183 -4.17 23.80 14.34
N ARG A 184 -4.95 23.26 15.27
CA ARG A 184 -4.43 22.61 16.47
C ARG A 184 -4.00 21.20 16.12
N GLN A 185 -2.73 21.13 15.77
CA GLN A 185 -1.81 20.03 16.04
C GLN A 185 -2.27 19.24 17.26
N THR A 186 -2.22 17.91 17.18
CA THR A 186 -2.44 16.96 18.28
C THR A 186 -2.10 17.58 19.64
N GLU A 187 -3.11 17.90 20.45
CA GLU A 187 -2.87 18.33 21.84
C GLU A 187 -2.56 17.06 22.64
N TRP A 188 -1.27 16.77 22.81
CA TRP A 188 -0.81 15.78 23.77
C TRP A 188 -0.95 16.37 25.15
N ILE A 189 -1.87 15.84 25.95
CA ILE A 189 -1.85 16.07 27.38
C ILE A 189 -0.97 14.96 27.96
N ASP A 190 0.35 15.19 27.92
CA ASP A 190 1.31 14.28 28.53
C ASP A 190 1.18 14.32 30.06
N GLU A 191 1.26 13.11 30.63
CA GLU A 191 1.50 12.79 32.04
C GLU A 191 0.80 13.69 33.09
N PHE A 192 -0.43 13.32 33.45
CA PHE A 192 -1.02 13.82 34.68
C PHE A 192 -0.12 13.52 35.88
N ILE A 193 0.23 14.54 36.65
CA ILE A 193 0.98 14.39 37.90
C ILE A 193 0.01 13.92 38.98
N LEU A 194 0.03 12.62 39.30
CA LEU A 194 -0.55 12.12 40.55
C LEU A 194 0.18 12.80 41.70
N LYS A 195 -0.41 13.87 42.25
CA LYS A 195 -0.33 14.14 43.67
C LYS A 195 -1.26 13.14 44.36
N ASP A 196 -0.86 12.66 45.53
CA ASP A 196 -1.54 11.60 46.27
C ASP A 196 -3.08 11.75 46.25
N GLY A 197 -3.77 10.76 45.65
CA GLY A 197 -5.23 10.68 45.60
C GLY A 197 -5.77 10.21 44.23
N GLU A 198 -6.37 9.03 44.20
CA GLU A 198 -6.96 8.39 43.00
C GLU A 198 -8.06 9.23 42.31
N ASN A 199 -8.65 10.21 43.01
CA ASN A 199 -9.72 11.07 42.50
C ASN A 199 -9.25 12.19 41.55
N ILE A 200 -7.99 12.65 41.68
CA ILE A 200 -7.50 13.81 40.92
C ILE A 200 -7.42 13.51 39.42
N LEU A 201 -6.92 12.33 39.06
CA LEU A 201 -6.80 11.91 37.66
C LEU A 201 -8.16 11.75 36.97
N TYR A 202 -9.17 11.22 37.69
CA TYR A 202 -10.51 11.10 37.15
C TYR A 202 -11.16 12.46 36.94
N ASP A 203 -11.05 13.36 37.93
CA ASP A 203 -11.59 14.72 37.83
C ASP A 203 -10.95 15.47 36.65
N GLU A 204 -9.63 15.34 36.44
CA GLU A 204 -8.92 15.92 35.31
C GLU A 204 -9.39 15.35 33.96
N ILE A 205 -9.54 14.03 33.84
CA ILE A 205 -10.07 13.38 32.62
C ILE A 205 -11.50 13.86 32.33
N ARG A 206 -12.35 13.90 33.38
CA ARG A 206 -13.74 14.34 33.26
C ARG A 206 -13.82 15.80 32.86
N ASP A 207 -12.97 16.66 33.42
CA ASP A 207 -12.92 18.07 33.10
C ASP A 207 -12.49 18.29 31.64
N GLU A 208 -11.44 17.60 31.18
CA GLU A 208 -11.00 17.67 29.78
C GLU A 208 -12.05 17.14 28.80
N TRP A 209 -12.75 16.06 29.16
CA TRP A 209 -13.89 15.54 28.42
C TRP A 209 -15.02 16.57 28.37
N SER A 210 -15.42 17.17 29.49
CA SER A 210 -16.52 18.14 29.54
C SER A 210 -16.28 19.37 28.65
N LYS A 211 -15.03 19.84 28.56
CA LYS A 211 -14.62 20.96 27.69
C LYS A 211 -14.77 20.62 26.20
N ARG A 212 -14.73 19.33 25.85
CA ARG A 212 -14.57 18.85 24.48
C ARG A 212 -15.60 17.80 24.08
N ILE A 213 -16.70 17.71 24.83
CA ILE A 213 -17.75 16.70 24.60
C ILE A 213 -18.64 17.03 23.42
N HIS A 214 -18.77 18.31 23.04
CA HIS A 214 -19.66 18.76 21.97
C HIS A 214 -19.57 17.99 20.64
N PRO A 215 -18.40 17.49 20.20
CA PRO A 215 -18.28 16.66 19.01
C PRO A 215 -18.80 15.22 19.18
N PHE A 216 -19.07 14.78 20.41
CA PHE A 216 -19.54 13.43 20.75
C PHE A 216 -20.99 13.49 21.27
N GLU A 217 -21.91 12.81 20.58
CA GLU A 217 -23.33 12.78 20.94
C GLU A 217 -23.66 11.96 22.22
N SER A 218 -22.66 11.44 22.92
CA SER A 218 -22.85 10.46 23.98
C SER A 218 -21.75 10.46 25.05
N ASN A 219 -22.14 10.27 26.31
CA ASN A 219 -21.26 10.31 27.49
C ASN A 219 -20.66 8.94 27.85
N TYR A 220 -20.05 8.25 26.88
CA TYR A 220 -19.39 6.98 27.12
C TYR A 220 -18.18 6.80 26.19
N LEU A 221 -17.27 5.92 26.59
CA LEU A 221 -16.14 5.45 25.81
C LEU A 221 -16.29 3.95 25.55
N LEU A 222 -15.60 3.45 24.53
CA LEU A 222 -15.54 2.03 24.20
C LEU A 222 -14.16 1.48 24.59
N SER A 223 -14.16 0.34 25.26
CA SER A 223 -12.95 -0.47 25.46
C SER A 223 -12.62 -1.31 24.22
N ALA A 224 -11.47 -1.98 24.25
CA ALA A 224 -11.01 -2.80 23.14
C ALA A 224 -11.90 -4.02 22.83
N ASP A 225 -12.62 -4.53 23.82
CA ASP A 225 -13.62 -5.59 23.67
C ASP A 225 -15.02 -5.05 23.32
N ASN A 226 -15.13 -3.76 23.01
CA ASN A 226 -16.36 -3.01 22.74
C ASN A 226 -17.32 -2.88 23.95
N SER A 227 -16.84 -3.12 25.18
CA SER A 227 -17.63 -2.77 26.36
C SER A 227 -17.85 -1.25 26.44
N VAL A 228 -19.07 -0.87 26.82
CA VAL A 228 -19.46 0.53 26.99
C VAL A 228 -19.10 0.95 28.42
N ILE A 229 -18.22 1.93 28.54
CA ILE A 229 -17.78 2.48 29.82
C ILE A 229 -18.28 3.92 29.93
N GLY A 230 -19.17 4.18 30.88
CA GLY A 230 -19.63 5.52 31.18
C GLY A 230 -18.49 6.39 31.69
N ILE A 231 -18.57 7.71 31.46
CA ILE A 231 -17.52 8.62 31.94
C ILE A 231 -17.31 8.48 33.46
N GLY A 232 -18.39 8.32 34.24
CA GLY A 232 -18.34 8.08 35.68
C GLY A 232 -17.58 6.83 36.13
N GLU A 233 -17.40 5.87 35.24
CA GLU A 233 -16.82 4.54 35.53
C GLU A 233 -15.34 4.46 35.12
N ILE A 234 -14.77 5.52 34.55
CA ILE A 234 -13.37 5.53 34.08
C ILE A 234 -12.39 5.27 35.23
N GLY A 235 -12.64 5.81 36.42
CA GLY A 235 -11.77 5.61 37.59
C GLY A 235 -11.68 4.14 38.00
N GLU A 236 -12.84 3.46 38.10
CA GLU A 236 -12.91 2.03 38.37
C GLU A 236 -12.25 1.22 37.25
N TRP A 237 -12.55 1.57 35.99
CA TRP A 237 -11.95 0.90 34.84
C TRP A 237 -10.41 0.99 34.84
N LEU A 238 -9.83 2.15 35.15
CA LEU A 238 -8.38 2.34 35.24
C LEU A 238 -7.74 1.50 36.36
N GLN A 239 -8.48 1.18 37.41
CA GLN A 239 -8.02 0.37 38.53
C GLN A 239 -8.06 -1.13 38.21
N TYR A 240 -9.12 -1.59 37.55
CA TYR A 240 -9.37 -3.02 37.30
C TYR A 240 -8.81 -3.53 35.97
N SER A 241 -8.95 -2.78 34.88
CA SER A 241 -8.54 -3.23 33.53
C SER A 241 -7.06 -3.65 33.42
N PRO A 242 -6.09 -2.99 34.10
CA PRO A 242 -4.70 -3.44 34.04
C PRO A 242 -4.48 -4.85 34.60
N ARG A 243 -5.37 -5.32 35.47
CA ARG A 243 -5.30 -6.64 36.14
C ARG A 243 -6.03 -7.74 35.36
N ALA A 244 -6.85 -7.38 34.38
CA ALA A 244 -7.69 -8.28 33.62
C ALA A 244 -7.14 -8.44 32.19
N SER A 245 -6.42 -9.54 31.93
CA SER A 245 -5.73 -9.74 30.64
C SER A 245 -6.66 -9.75 29.42
N ASN A 246 -7.94 -10.10 29.60
CA ASN A 246 -8.97 -10.04 28.57
C ASN A 246 -9.35 -8.61 28.15
N GLN A 247 -8.94 -7.58 28.90
CA GLN A 247 -9.14 -6.16 28.58
C GLN A 247 -7.94 -5.56 27.83
N TRP A 248 -6.87 -6.34 27.65
CA TRP A 248 -5.65 -5.85 27.01
C TRP A 248 -5.79 -5.86 25.50
N SER A 249 -5.18 -4.88 24.87
CA SER A 249 -5.15 -4.74 23.43
C SER A 249 -3.82 -4.14 22.97
N VAL A 250 -3.54 -4.26 21.68
CA VAL A 250 -2.47 -3.52 21.05
C VAL A 250 -2.88 -2.04 21.02
N ILE A 251 -2.24 -1.22 21.85
CA ILE A 251 -2.51 0.22 21.91
C ILE A 251 -1.57 1.02 21.01
N GLU A 252 -0.46 0.45 20.53
CA GLU A 252 0.38 1.13 19.56
C GLU A 252 1.17 0.15 18.72
N ARG A 253 1.37 0.49 17.45
CA ARG A 253 2.08 -0.26 16.42
C ARG A 253 3.10 0.66 15.76
N ALA A 254 4.38 0.34 15.87
CA ALA A 254 5.48 1.17 15.37
C ALA A 254 6.56 0.30 14.71
N ASN A 255 7.44 0.93 13.93
CA ASN A 255 8.56 0.24 13.27
C ASN A 255 8.10 -0.92 12.37
N PHE A 256 7.48 -0.57 11.24
CA PHE A 256 7.00 -1.55 10.27
C PHE A 256 8.09 -1.89 9.27
N VAL A 257 8.29 -3.19 9.05
CA VAL A 257 9.31 -3.74 8.17
C VAL A 257 8.62 -4.61 7.12
N PRO A 258 8.85 -4.40 5.81
CA PRO A 258 8.26 -5.27 4.80
C PRO A 258 8.63 -6.73 5.03
N ALA A 259 7.67 -7.65 4.91
CA ALA A 259 7.90 -9.06 5.24
C ALA A 259 9.03 -9.71 4.41
N TYR A 260 9.21 -9.27 3.16
CA TYR A 260 10.30 -9.77 2.31
C TYR A 260 11.70 -9.36 2.78
N LYS A 261 11.83 -8.36 3.67
CA LYS A 261 13.13 -7.91 4.19
C LYS A 261 13.77 -8.88 5.18
N PHE A 262 13.04 -9.92 5.59
CA PHE A 262 13.57 -11.01 6.41
C PHE A 262 14.10 -12.18 5.58
N LEU A 263 14.04 -12.11 4.24
CA LEU A 263 14.59 -13.12 3.35
C LEU A 263 16.10 -12.95 3.17
N ASP A 264 16.78 -13.95 2.60
CA ASP A 264 18.17 -13.81 2.19
C ASP A 264 18.37 -12.67 1.17
N GLU A 265 19.55 -12.04 1.19
CA GLU A 265 19.88 -10.88 0.33
C GLU A 265 19.59 -11.12 -1.16
N SER A 266 19.83 -12.34 -1.65
CA SER A 266 19.55 -12.72 -3.05
C SER A 266 18.06 -12.63 -3.39
N LEU A 267 17.18 -13.07 -2.48
CA LEU A 267 15.74 -13.00 -2.67
C LEU A 267 15.23 -11.58 -2.47
N ILE A 268 15.75 -10.85 -1.49
CA ILE A 268 15.45 -9.42 -1.30
C ILE A 268 15.71 -8.66 -2.60
N ALA A 269 16.90 -8.79 -3.19
CA ALA A 269 17.27 -8.09 -4.42
C ALA A 269 16.33 -8.43 -5.59
N LYS A 270 15.91 -9.70 -5.70
CA LYS A 270 14.95 -10.13 -6.73
C LYS A 270 13.58 -9.50 -6.50
N VAL A 271 13.07 -9.49 -5.27
CA VAL A 271 11.78 -8.88 -4.92
C VAL A 271 11.81 -7.38 -5.19
N GLU A 272 12.84 -6.66 -4.73
CA GLU A 272 12.96 -5.21 -4.91
C GLU A 272 13.04 -4.82 -6.38
N ARG A 273 13.78 -5.59 -7.19
CA ARG A 273 13.82 -5.37 -8.64
C ARG A 273 12.43 -5.48 -9.28
N LEU A 274 11.55 -6.35 -8.79
CA LEU A 274 10.19 -6.49 -9.32
C LEU A 274 9.29 -5.30 -8.99
N PHE A 275 9.58 -4.60 -7.89
CA PHE A 275 8.87 -3.41 -7.44
C PHE A 275 9.57 -2.09 -7.81
N SER A 276 10.67 -2.15 -8.55
CA SER A 276 11.40 -0.96 -9.00
C SER A 276 10.53 -0.09 -9.90
N ASP A 277 10.64 1.22 -9.71
CA ASP A 277 9.96 2.21 -10.55
C ASP A 277 10.69 2.47 -11.89
N GLU A 278 11.82 1.80 -12.12
CA GLU A 278 12.67 2.01 -13.29
C GLU A 278 12.01 1.55 -14.59
N THR A 279 12.28 2.30 -15.65
CA THR A 279 11.93 1.90 -17.02
C THR A 279 13.03 1.00 -17.55
N GLU A 280 12.67 -0.24 -17.91
CA GLU A 280 13.59 -1.21 -18.48
C GLU A 280 13.06 -1.79 -19.79
N THR A 281 13.91 -2.52 -20.51
CA THR A 281 13.48 -3.33 -21.67
C THR A 281 12.74 -4.55 -21.17
N LEU A 282 11.44 -4.58 -21.46
CA LEU A 282 10.54 -5.64 -21.01
C LEU A 282 10.44 -6.76 -22.04
N MET A 283 10.42 -6.42 -23.33
CA MET A 283 10.32 -7.37 -24.43
C MET A 283 11.13 -6.90 -25.64
N ILE A 284 11.60 -7.87 -26.42
CA ILE A 284 12.24 -7.64 -27.72
C ILE A 284 11.63 -8.64 -28.68
N GLY A 285 11.29 -8.19 -29.89
CA GLY A 285 10.79 -9.09 -30.91
C GLY A 285 11.06 -8.57 -32.31
N GLU A 286 10.72 -9.42 -33.27
CA GLU A 286 10.81 -9.14 -34.69
C GLU A 286 9.45 -9.42 -35.31
N SER A 287 8.98 -8.52 -36.17
CA SER A 287 7.67 -8.64 -36.80
C SER A 287 7.76 -8.34 -38.28
N LEU A 288 7.29 -9.28 -39.10
CA LEU A 288 7.18 -9.10 -40.54
C LEU A 288 6.14 -8.02 -40.84
N ILE A 289 6.44 -7.21 -41.85
CA ILE A 289 5.50 -6.20 -42.35
C ILE A 289 4.55 -6.86 -43.33
N ASP A 290 3.24 -6.58 -43.23
CA ASP A 290 2.27 -7.04 -44.23
C ASP A 290 2.52 -6.27 -45.54
N PRO A 291 2.84 -6.93 -46.66
CA PRO A 291 3.04 -6.27 -47.94
C PRO A 291 1.84 -5.43 -48.42
N ARG A 292 0.63 -5.74 -47.93
CA ARG A 292 -0.61 -5.03 -48.26
C ARG A 292 -0.78 -3.73 -47.46
N CYS A 293 -0.04 -3.56 -46.36
CA CYS A 293 -0.09 -2.40 -45.47
C CYS A 293 1.33 -2.09 -44.96
N ALA A 294 2.25 -1.78 -45.88
CA ALA A 294 3.68 -1.73 -45.54
C ALA A 294 4.09 -0.55 -44.63
N ASP A 295 3.17 0.38 -44.42
CA ASP A 295 3.27 1.51 -43.50
C ASP A 295 2.89 1.14 -42.06
N LEU A 296 2.26 -0.02 -41.83
CA LEU A 296 1.79 -0.43 -40.51
C LEU A 296 2.32 -1.82 -40.12
N CYS A 297 2.97 -1.90 -38.95
CA CYS A 297 3.37 -3.15 -38.33
C CYS A 297 2.53 -3.39 -37.07
N GLN A 298 1.72 -4.45 -37.06
CA GLN A 298 0.90 -4.83 -35.91
C GLN A 298 1.56 -5.95 -35.12
N VAL A 299 1.62 -5.78 -33.79
CA VAL A 299 2.10 -6.80 -32.86
C VAL A 299 0.98 -7.09 -31.87
N LYS A 300 0.59 -8.37 -31.76
CA LYS A 300 -0.47 -8.83 -30.87
C LYS A 300 0.12 -9.71 -29.78
N PHE A 301 -0.35 -9.51 -28.55
CA PHE A 301 -0.04 -10.36 -27.42
C PHE A 301 -1.10 -11.47 -27.28
N PRO A 302 -0.75 -12.63 -26.69
CA PRO A 302 -1.72 -13.68 -26.43
C PRO A 302 -2.90 -13.16 -25.60
N LEU A 303 -4.13 -13.47 -26.02
CA LEU A 303 -5.35 -13.09 -25.28
C LEU A 303 -5.39 -13.72 -23.88
N THR A 304 -4.69 -14.82 -23.68
CA THR A 304 -4.56 -15.51 -22.39
C THR A 304 -3.65 -14.78 -21.41
N GLN A 305 -2.83 -13.83 -21.87
CA GLN A 305 -1.85 -13.11 -21.06
C GLN A 305 -1.71 -11.64 -21.51
N PRO A 306 -2.75 -10.80 -21.38
CA PRO A 306 -2.64 -9.38 -21.66
C PRO A 306 -1.74 -8.67 -20.63
N LEU A 307 -1.15 -7.55 -21.05
CA LEU A 307 -0.49 -6.62 -20.14
C LEU A 307 -1.52 -5.98 -19.22
N LEU A 308 -1.06 -5.45 -18.09
CA LEU A 308 -1.93 -4.81 -17.09
C LEU A 308 -2.24 -3.36 -17.46
N SER A 309 -1.31 -2.74 -18.15
CA SER A 309 -1.38 -1.34 -18.55
C SER A 309 -0.75 -1.17 -19.93
N ASN A 310 -1.28 -0.21 -20.69
CA ASN A 310 -0.68 0.26 -21.94
C ASN A 310 0.30 1.42 -21.71
N ALA A 311 0.69 1.71 -20.46
CA ALA A 311 1.68 2.73 -20.10
C ALA A 311 3.12 2.30 -20.43
N TYR A 312 3.36 1.84 -21.66
CA TYR A 312 4.65 1.45 -22.21
C TYR A 312 4.98 2.26 -23.46
N THR A 313 6.26 2.26 -23.83
CA THR A 313 6.73 2.80 -25.12
C THR A 313 7.34 1.68 -25.95
N VAL A 314 7.40 1.88 -27.27
CA VAL A 314 7.99 0.91 -28.19
C VAL A 314 8.95 1.61 -29.11
N ASN A 315 10.19 1.12 -29.15
CA ASN A 315 11.20 1.57 -30.09
C ASN A 315 11.37 0.54 -31.20
N GLY A 316 11.22 0.96 -32.46
CA GLY A 316 11.31 0.09 -33.63
C GLY A 316 12.46 0.48 -34.57
N LYS A 317 13.00 -0.51 -35.29
CA LYS A 317 13.94 -0.31 -36.40
C LYS A 317 13.57 -1.26 -37.55
N VAL A 318 13.51 -0.73 -38.76
CA VAL A 318 13.17 -1.51 -39.97
C VAL A 318 14.43 -2.12 -40.58
N TYR A 319 14.31 -3.36 -41.04
CA TYR A 319 15.35 -4.10 -41.72
C TYR A 319 14.80 -4.72 -43.00
N SER A 320 15.64 -4.78 -44.04
CA SER A 320 15.38 -5.47 -45.31
C SER A 320 16.62 -6.28 -45.66
N ASN A 321 16.45 -7.59 -45.89
CA ASN A 321 17.55 -8.51 -46.20
C ASN A 321 18.74 -8.38 -45.21
N GLY A 322 18.43 -8.22 -43.92
CA GLY A 322 19.41 -8.06 -42.84
C GLY A 322 20.05 -6.67 -42.73
N LYS A 323 19.80 -5.74 -43.66
CA LYS A 323 20.33 -4.37 -43.61
C LYS A 323 19.30 -3.43 -42.99
N ARG A 324 19.77 -2.53 -42.12
CA ARG A 324 18.92 -1.51 -41.48
C ARG A 324 18.48 -0.47 -42.50
N CYS A 325 17.18 -0.21 -42.57
CA CYS A 325 16.60 0.86 -43.36
C CYS A 325 16.62 2.18 -42.56
N ASN A 326 16.93 3.30 -43.22
CA ASN A 326 16.89 4.62 -42.59
C ASN A 326 15.49 5.25 -42.73
N VAL A 327 14.55 4.73 -41.94
CA VAL A 327 13.16 5.19 -41.88
C VAL A 327 12.77 5.39 -40.42
N ALA A 328 11.88 6.36 -40.18
CA ALA A 328 11.35 6.58 -38.83
C ALA A 328 10.24 5.58 -38.53
N VAL A 329 10.25 5.06 -37.31
CA VAL A 329 9.20 4.16 -36.79
C VAL A 329 8.59 4.84 -35.58
N LYS A 330 7.27 5.00 -35.57
CA LYS A 330 6.52 5.64 -34.50
C LYS A 330 5.50 4.68 -33.93
N LEU A 331 5.30 4.74 -32.61
CA LEU A 331 4.19 4.05 -31.97
C LEU A 331 2.89 4.73 -32.37
N TYR A 332 2.06 4.04 -33.15
CA TYR A 332 0.77 4.54 -33.61
C TYR A 332 -0.34 4.23 -32.61
N PHE A 333 -0.33 3.02 -32.06
CA PHE A 333 -1.34 2.57 -31.10
C PHE A 333 -0.73 1.64 -30.06
N ALA A 334 -1.18 1.75 -28.81
CA ALA A 334 -0.75 0.91 -27.70
C ALA A 334 -1.96 0.46 -26.86
N SER A 335 -2.04 -0.84 -26.62
CA SER A 335 -3.04 -1.46 -25.77
C SER A 335 -2.42 -2.55 -24.89
N THR A 336 -3.21 -3.07 -23.97
CA THR A 336 -2.84 -4.24 -23.16
C THR A 336 -2.73 -5.53 -23.97
N TYR A 337 -3.24 -5.56 -25.21
CA TYR A 337 -3.26 -6.73 -26.09
C TYR A 337 -2.28 -6.64 -27.26
N GLY A 338 -1.49 -5.57 -27.33
CA GLY A 338 -0.58 -5.35 -28.44
C GLY A 338 -0.46 -3.89 -28.81
N PHE A 339 0.35 -3.63 -29.84
CA PHE A 339 0.62 -2.30 -30.35
C PHE A 339 0.68 -2.29 -31.88
N SER A 340 0.67 -1.09 -32.44
CA SER A 340 0.91 -0.86 -33.87
C SER A 340 2.00 0.19 -34.04
N LEU A 341 2.91 -0.06 -34.97
CA LEU A 341 3.98 0.85 -35.35
C LEU A 341 3.69 1.38 -36.75
N GLU A 342 3.73 2.70 -36.90
CA GLU A 342 3.71 3.39 -38.19
C GLU A 342 5.14 3.56 -38.70
N ILE A 343 5.35 3.28 -39.98
CA ILE A 343 6.64 3.36 -40.65
C ILE A 343 6.58 4.51 -41.66
N ALA A 344 7.33 5.57 -41.39
CA ALA A 344 7.42 6.73 -42.26
C ALA A 344 8.47 6.49 -43.35
N TRP A 345 8.01 5.98 -44.49
CA TRP A 345 8.84 5.76 -45.67
C TRP A 345 9.18 7.07 -46.38
N ASN A 346 10.48 7.38 -46.50
CA ASN A 346 10.92 8.48 -47.38
C ASN A 346 10.69 8.15 -48.87
N LYS A 347 10.79 6.86 -49.21
CA LYS A 347 10.44 6.31 -50.52
C LYS A 347 9.96 4.88 -50.30
N PHE A 348 8.75 4.58 -50.78
CA PHE A 348 8.15 3.26 -50.59
C PHE A 348 9.05 2.19 -51.25
N PRO A 349 9.35 1.08 -50.55
CA PRO A 349 10.22 0.04 -51.08
C PRO A 349 9.54 -0.66 -52.27
N LYS A 350 10.32 -0.93 -53.33
CA LYS A 350 9.81 -1.62 -54.53
C LYS A 350 9.50 -3.10 -54.28
N GLU A 351 10.19 -3.71 -53.33
CA GLU A 351 9.98 -5.08 -52.86
C GLU A 351 9.79 -5.01 -51.34
N VAL A 352 8.65 -5.48 -50.86
CA VAL A 352 8.30 -5.49 -49.41
C VAL A 352 8.60 -6.87 -48.78
N GLU A 353 8.91 -7.86 -49.61
CA GLU A 353 9.20 -9.22 -49.18
C GLU A 353 10.53 -9.25 -48.39
N GLY A 354 10.51 -9.88 -47.21
CA GLY A 354 11.68 -9.92 -46.31
C GLY A 354 11.96 -8.63 -45.54
N ILE A 355 11.04 -7.66 -45.55
CA ILE A 355 11.11 -6.49 -44.66
C ILE A 355 10.45 -6.80 -43.31
N TYR A 356 11.14 -6.46 -42.23
CA TYR A 356 10.64 -6.67 -40.87
C TYR A 356 11.07 -5.54 -39.93
N VAL A 357 10.36 -5.41 -38.81
CA VAL A 357 10.66 -4.46 -37.74
C VAL A 357 11.24 -5.21 -36.55
N LYS A 358 12.45 -4.86 -36.12
CA LYS A 358 12.93 -5.22 -34.77
C LYS A 358 12.42 -4.19 -33.79
N TRP A 359 11.76 -4.61 -32.73
CA TRP A 359 11.17 -3.71 -31.75
C TRP A 359 11.60 -4.06 -30.33
N LYS A 360 11.61 -3.05 -29.47
CA LYS A 360 11.82 -3.15 -28.02
C LYS A 360 10.68 -2.47 -27.30
N LEU A 361 10.01 -3.19 -26.41
CA LEU A 361 9.01 -2.64 -25.51
C LEU A 361 9.71 -2.19 -24.23
N LEU A 362 9.55 -0.92 -23.90
CA LEU A 362 10.12 -0.27 -22.73
C LEU A 362 9.01 0.11 -21.76
N GLY A 363 9.27 -0.06 -20.47
CA GLY A 363 8.42 0.53 -19.46
C GLY A 363 8.71 0.04 -18.06
N ASN A 364 7.85 0.44 -17.13
CA ASN A 364 7.95 0.08 -15.73
C ASN A 364 7.35 -1.31 -15.49
N ARG A 365 8.18 -2.20 -14.93
CA ARG A 365 7.84 -3.60 -14.67
C ARG A 365 6.59 -3.75 -13.80
N ALA A 366 6.53 -2.98 -12.72
CA ALA A 366 5.42 -3.00 -11.76
C ALA A 366 4.11 -2.49 -12.35
N ARG A 367 4.14 -1.58 -13.33
CA ARG A 367 2.93 -1.02 -13.95
C ARG A 367 2.39 -1.87 -15.10
N ILE A 368 3.27 -2.37 -15.95
CA ILE A 368 2.88 -3.02 -17.20
C ILE A 368 2.55 -4.50 -16.99
N GLY A 369 3.25 -5.16 -16.07
CA GLY A 369 3.12 -6.60 -15.80
C GLY A 369 3.46 -7.50 -16.99
N TYR A 370 3.72 -8.77 -16.67
CA TYR A 370 4.22 -9.85 -17.55
C TYR A 370 5.69 -9.72 -18.01
N PHE A 371 6.52 -10.70 -17.62
CA PHE A 371 7.96 -10.78 -17.92
C PHE A 371 8.39 -12.20 -18.24
N GLY A 372 8.72 -12.42 -19.52
CA GLY A 372 9.33 -13.62 -20.06
C GLY A 372 9.62 -13.38 -21.54
N GLN A 373 10.69 -13.99 -22.07
CA GLN A 373 11.03 -13.97 -23.50
C GLN A 373 9.91 -14.63 -24.31
N LEU A 374 8.81 -13.93 -24.56
CA LEU A 374 7.96 -14.26 -25.69
C LEU A 374 8.84 -14.01 -26.93
N LYS A 375 9.43 -15.08 -27.47
CA LYS A 375 9.60 -15.16 -28.91
C LYS A 375 8.17 -15.08 -29.46
N VAL A 376 7.75 -13.88 -29.80
CA VAL A 376 6.47 -13.67 -30.50
C VAL A 376 6.66 -14.33 -31.85
N GLU A 377 6.16 -15.55 -31.99
CA GLU A 377 6.02 -16.18 -33.29
C GLU A 377 5.06 -15.32 -34.10
N THR A 378 5.56 -14.78 -35.22
CA THR A 378 4.77 -14.06 -36.20
C THR A 378 3.70 -14.99 -36.75
N PHE A 379 2.46 -14.83 -36.30
CA PHE A 379 1.32 -15.46 -36.95
C PHE A 379 1.08 -14.76 -38.30
N GLU A 380 1.32 -15.50 -39.39
CA GLU A 380 0.81 -15.13 -40.70
C GLU A 380 -0.72 -15.01 -40.61
N SER A 381 -1.24 -13.78 -40.78
CA SER A 381 -2.66 -13.52 -40.88
C SER A 381 -3.22 -14.12 -42.18
N LYS A 382 -3.64 -15.38 -42.14
CA LYS A 382 -4.64 -15.92 -43.08
C LYS A 382 -6.03 -15.59 -42.56
N THR A 383 -6.54 -14.39 -42.87
CA THR A 383 -7.98 -14.13 -42.83
C THR A 383 -8.39 -13.16 -43.92
N GLN A 384 -9.27 -13.68 -44.78
CA GLN A 384 -10.08 -12.98 -45.78
C GLN A 384 -10.99 -11.93 -45.13
N ASP A 385 -11.19 -10.86 -45.89
CA ASP A 385 -12.36 -9.98 -45.92
C ASP A 385 -13.11 -9.71 -44.61
N ARG A 386 -12.90 -8.51 -44.08
CA ARG A 386 -13.98 -7.57 -43.72
C ARG A 386 -13.41 -6.20 -43.41
N LYS A 387 -13.80 -5.20 -44.20
CA LYS A 387 -13.65 -3.78 -43.89
C LYS A 387 -14.37 -3.50 -42.56
N LEU A 388 -13.66 -2.99 -41.56
CA LEU A 388 -14.25 -2.36 -40.41
C LEU A 388 -13.71 -0.92 -40.34
N TYR A 389 -14.58 0.03 -40.68
CA TYR A 389 -14.35 1.44 -40.36
C TYR A 389 -14.69 1.66 -38.89
N ILE A 390 -13.74 2.15 -38.10
CA ILE A 390 -14.03 2.80 -36.83
C ILE A 390 -13.24 4.09 -36.82
N GLY A 391 -13.94 5.20 -37.06
CA GLY A 391 -13.44 6.53 -36.79
C GLY A 391 -13.59 6.84 -35.31
N LEU A 392 -12.55 7.38 -34.69
CA LEU A 392 -12.62 8.12 -33.44
C LEU A 392 -11.58 9.24 -33.50
N ASP A 393 -12.09 10.47 -33.46
CA ASP A 393 -11.32 11.70 -33.32
C ASP A 393 -10.51 11.68 -32.01
N VAL A 394 -9.19 11.81 -32.11
CA VAL A 394 -8.31 12.11 -30.99
C VAL A 394 -7.45 13.31 -31.40
N PRO A 395 -7.40 14.40 -30.62
CA PRO A 395 -6.70 15.63 -31.02
C PRO A 395 -5.18 15.41 -31.05
N PRO A 396 -4.44 16.15 -31.91
CA PRO A 396 -3.02 15.88 -32.14
C PRO A 396 -2.17 16.20 -30.91
N ALA A 397 -1.40 15.20 -30.45
CA ALA A 397 -0.36 15.38 -29.44
C ALA A 397 0.83 16.15 -30.05
N LYS A 398 1.34 17.12 -29.27
CA LYS A 398 2.43 18.04 -29.62
C LYS A 398 3.68 17.32 -30.11
N VAL A 399 4.19 17.79 -31.25
CA VAL A 399 5.50 17.46 -31.81
C VAL A 399 6.58 18.00 -30.86
N TRP A 400 7.41 17.12 -30.31
CA TRP A 400 8.67 17.50 -29.70
C TRP A 400 9.72 17.65 -30.81
N GLN A 401 10.27 18.86 -30.95
CA GLN A 401 11.50 19.13 -31.67
C GLN A 401 12.63 19.14 -30.63
N GLU A 402 13.67 18.34 -30.83
CA GLU A 402 14.93 18.46 -30.11
C GLU A 402 15.93 19.20 -31.00
N GLU A 403 16.63 20.18 -30.40
CA GLU A 403 17.95 20.66 -30.84
C GLU A 403 19.03 19.65 -30.43
#